data_AF-A0A5K3G3H3-F1
#
_entry.id   AF-A0A5K3G3H3-F1
#
_cell.length_a   1.000
_cell.length_b   1.000
_cell.length_c   1.000
_cell.angle_alpha   90.00
_cell.angle_beta   90.00
_cell.angle_gamma   90.00
#
_symmetry.space_group_name_H-M   'P 1'
#
loop_
_entity.id
_entity.type
_entity.pdbx_description
1 polymer ?
#
loop_
_entity_poly.entity_id
_entity_poly.type
_entity_poly.pdbx_seq_one_letter_code
_entity_poly.pdbx_strand_id
1 'polypeptide(L)'
;MLSICVPVIADHFESVVSLLPSRYSLSELEILATVLGDSQLTVVSACWKLRAIVMWLGSGSTVTEDEEEEEEDEEVDDGARVDILKDVVASVDLSTISEEEFIGLTTSDSWMNLSKECRDVVVNAWKAWRCLDH
;
A
#
# COMPACT_ATOMS: atom_id res chain seq x y z
N MET A 1 -17.95 -3.70 -11.81
CA MET A 1 -17.26 -4.87 -12.38
C MET A 1 -16.21 -5.45 -11.42
N LEU A 2 -15.54 -4.65 -10.58
CA LEU A 2 -14.58 -5.15 -9.59
C LEU A 2 -15.16 -6.20 -8.62
N SER A 3 -16.41 -6.07 -8.18
CA SER A 3 -16.97 -6.93 -7.11
C SER A 3 -16.99 -8.43 -7.43
N ILE A 4 -16.94 -8.82 -8.71
CA ILE A 4 -16.89 -10.24 -9.12
C ILE A 4 -15.47 -10.80 -8.97
N CYS A 5 -14.45 -9.95 -9.09
CA CYS A 5 -13.04 -10.32 -9.00
C CYS A 5 -12.52 -10.30 -7.56
N VAL A 6 -13.13 -9.50 -6.66
CA VAL A 6 -12.67 -9.34 -5.27
C VAL A 6 -12.51 -10.67 -4.51
N PRO A 7 -13.44 -11.65 -4.59
CA PRO A 7 -13.26 -12.94 -3.93
C PRO A 7 -12.03 -13.71 -4.44
N VAL A 8 -11.80 -13.70 -5.75
CA VAL A 8 -10.64 -14.38 -6.37
C VAL A 8 -9.34 -13.68 -5.98
N ILE A 9 -9.36 -12.34 -5.91
CA ILE A 9 -8.23 -11.54 -5.42
C ILE A 9 -7.95 -11.84 -3.95
N ALA A 10 -8.97 -12.00 -3.12
CA ALA A 10 -8.81 -12.33 -1.70
C ALA A 10 -8.16 -13.72 -1.51
N ASP A 11 -8.61 -14.73 -2.25
CA ASP A 11 -8.07 -16.10 -2.16
C ASP A 11 -6.62 -16.21 -2.65
N HIS A 12 -6.19 -15.31 -3.55
CA HIS A 12 -4.85 -15.30 -4.15
C HIS A 12 -4.06 -14.03 -3.83
N PHE A 13 -4.41 -13.34 -2.74
CA PHE A 13 -3.96 -11.97 -2.50
C PHE A 13 -2.44 -11.82 -2.48
N GLU A 14 -1.73 -12.72 -1.81
CA GLU A 14 -0.25 -12.74 -1.78
C GLU A 14 0.36 -12.87 -3.17
N SER A 15 -0.18 -13.76 -4.01
CA SER A 15 0.30 -13.94 -5.38
C SER A 15 0.00 -12.72 -6.23
N VAL A 16 -1.18 -12.09 -6.07
CA VAL A 16 -1.54 -10.86 -6.78
C VAL A 16 -0.58 -9.74 -6.41
N VAL A 17 -0.36 -9.53 -5.12
CA VAL A 17 0.58 -8.51 -4.58
C VAL A 17 2.02 -8.74 -5.02
N SER A 18 2.42 -9.98 -5.29
CA SER A 18 3.76 -10.30 -5.78
C SER A 18 3.91 -10.12 -7.29
N LEU A 19 2.82 -10.19 -8.05
CA LEU A 19 2.77 -10.04 -9.51
C LEU A 19 2.47 -8.60 -9.96
N LEU A 20 2.14 -7.76 -8.99
CA LEU A 20 1.85 -6.36 -9.13
C LEU A 20 3.04 -5.65 -9.84
N PRO A 21 2.80 -4.92 -10.94
CA PRO A 21 3.86 -4.24 -11.70
C PRO A 21 4.67 -3.25 -10.84
N SER A 22 5.86 -2.88 -11.34
CA SER A 22 6.80 -2.02 -10.63
C SER A 22 6.50 -0.53 -10.73
N ARG A 23 5.46 -0.11 -11.44
CA ARG A 23 5.03 1.29 -11.55
C ARG A 23 3.51 1.35 -11.61
N TYR A 24 2.94 2.39 -11.01
CA TYR A 24 1.51 2.60 -10.96
C TYR A 24 1.15 4.07 -11.10
N SER A 25 0.07 4.30 -11.81
CA SER A 25 -0.64 5.57 -11.89
C SER A 25 -1.47 5.85 -10.64
N LEU A 26 -1.84 7.11 -10.42
CA LEU A 26 -2.76 7.50 -9.33
C LEU A 26 -4.09 6.75 -9.39
N SER A 27 -4.62 6.55 -10.60
CA SER A 27 -5.89 5.86 -10.80
C SER A 27 -5.85 4.42 -10.29
N GLU A 28 -4.69 3.75 -10.41
CA GLU A 28 -4.49 2.41 -9.86
C GLU A 28 -4.39 2.42 -8.33
N LEU A 29 -3.92 3.53 -7.73
CA LEU A 29 -3.96 3.71 -6.28
C LEU A 29 -5.38 3.81 -5.76
N GLU A 30 -6.23 4.60 -6.42
CA GLU A 30 -7.64 4.75 -6.04
C GLU A 30 -8.40 3.42 -6.20
N ILE A 31 -8.08 2.64 -7.24
CA ILE A 31 -8.62 1.29 -7.43
C ILE A 31 -8.15 0.37 -6.31
N LEU A 32 -6.85 0.38 -5.96
CA LEU A 32 -6.31 -0.42 -4.86
C LEU A 32 -6.94 -0.02 -3.52
N ALA A 33 -7.08 1.27 -3.26
CA ALA A 33 -7.78 1.82 -2.10
C ALA A 33 -9.20 1.27 -2.00
N THR A 34 -9.92 1.29 -3.13
CA THR A 34 -11.29 0.77 -3.24
C THR A 34 -11.34 -0.74 -2.96
N VAL A 35 -10.40 -1.52 -3.50
CA VAL A 35 -10.33 -2.98 -3.27
C VAL A 35 -9.99 -3.31 -1.82
N LEU A 36 -9.04 -2.58 -1.21
CA LEU A 36 -8.62 -2.78 0.18
C LEU A 36 -9.72 -2.46 1.19
N GLY A 37 -10.57 -1.49 0.84
CA GLY A 37 -11.78 -1.11 1.60
C GLY A 37 -13.00 -2.00 1.36
N ASP A 38 -12.96 -2.95 0.40
CA ASP A 38 -14.10 -3.83 0.14
C ASP A 38 -14.30 -4.80 1.31
N SER A 39 -15.54 -4.89 1.82
CA SER A 39 -15.93 -5.79 2.90
C SER A 39 -15.66 -7.27 2.62
N GLN A 40 -15.58 -7.67 1.35
CA GLN A 40 -15.24 -9.04 0.94
C GLN A 40 -13.75 -9.34 1.12
N LEU A 41 -12.90 -8.31 1.25
CA LEU A 41 -11.47 -8.46 1.52
C LEU A 41 -11.17 -8.67 3.01
N THR A 42 -12.18 -8.86 3.86
CA THR A 42 -12.02 -9.10 5.32
C THR A 42 -11.28 -10.40 5.64
N VAL A 43 -11.22 -11.34 4.71
CA VAL A 43 -10.48 -12.61 4.86
C VAL A 43 -8.96 -12.41 4.72
N VAL A 44 -8.53 -11.33 4.06
CA VAL A 44 -7.10 -11.01 3.89
C VAL A 44 -6.56 -10.38 5.17
N SER A 45 -5.43 -10.87 5.67
CA SER A 45 -4.82 -10.32 6.89
C SER A 45 -4.42 -8.85 6.70
N ALA A 46 -4.54 -8.06 7.77
CA ALA A 46 -4.15 -6.65 7.77
C ALA A 46 -2.67 -6.47 7.39
N CYS A 47 -1.78 -7.38 7.81
CA CYS A 47 -0.37 -7.35 7.43
C CYS A 47 -0.18 -7.46 5.91
N TRP A 48 -0.94 -8.33 5.24
CA TRP A 48 -0.85 -8.48 3.79
C TRP A 48 -1.40 -7.25 3.04
N LYS A 49 -2.50 -6.68 3.52
CA LYS A 49 -3.01 -5.40 3.00
C LYS A 49 -1.98 -4.29 3.13
N LEU A 50 -1.33 -4.19 4.29
CA LEU A 50 -0.27 -3.21 4.53
C LEU A 50 0.96 -3.42 3.64
N ARG A 51 1.37 -4.69 3.41
CA ARG A 51 2.42 -5.02 2.44
C ARG A 51 2.07 -4.56 1.03
N ALA A 52 0.84 -4.80 0.57
CA ALA A 52 0.40 -4.38 -0.76
C ALA A 52 0.57 -2.86 -0.96
N ILE A 53 0.14 -2.07 0.04
CA ILE A 53 0.27 -0.61 0.04
C ILE A 53 1.75 -0.19 -0.02
N VAL A 54 2.61 -0.80 0.80
CA VAL A 54 4.05 -0.49 0.85
C VAL A 54 4.76 -0.89 -0.44
N MET A 55 4.48 -2.07 -0.99
CA MET A 55 5.06 -2.53 -2.25
C MET A 55 4.70 -1.57 -3.38
N TRP A 56 3.43 -1.20 -3.48
CA TRP A 56 2.93 -0.26 -4.48
C TRP A 56 3.63 1.10 -4.42
N LEU A 57 3.77 1.66 -3.21
CA LEU A 57 4.42 2.96 -3.03
C LEU A 57 5.94 2.91 -3.26
N GLY A 58 6.59 1.81 -2.86
CA GLY A 58 8.04 1.63 -3.05
C GLY A 58 8.41 1.38 -4.52
N SER A 59 7.46 0.92 -5.32
CA SER A 59 7.62 0.67 -6.76
C SER A 59 7.78 1.96 -7.58
N GLY A 60 7.13 3.06 -7.20
CA GLY A 60 7.20 4.34 -7.93
C GLY A 60 8.48 5.17 -7.71
N SER A 61 9.44 4.73 -6.90
CA SER A 61 10.61 5.56 -6.51
C SER A 61 11.86 5.32 -7.35
N THR A 62 11.86 4.39 -8.32
CA THR A 62 13.01 4.19 -9.20
C THR A 62 13.02 5.24 -10.31
N VAL A 63 13.57 6.41 -9.97
CA VAL A 63 14.16 7.32 -10.96
C VAL A 63 15.35 6.58 -11.57
N THR A 64 15.10 5.83 -12.64
CA THR A 64 16.13 5.61 -13.65
C THR A 64 16.03 6.80 -14.59
N GLU A 65 16.98 7.72 -14.44
CA GLU A 65 17.37 8.68 -15.45
C GLU A 65 17.83 7.89 -16.69
N ASP A 66 16.91 7.31 -17.45
CA ASP A 66 17.19 6.82 -18.79
C ASP A 66 15.90 6.93 -19.61
N GLU A 67 16.10 7.53 -20.78
CA GLU A 67 15.16 8.24 -21.63
C GLU A 67 14.13 7.31 -22.31
N GLU A 68 13.08 7.95 -22.84
CA GLU A 68 12.16 7.47 -23.90
C GLU A 68 10.97 6.59 -23.47
N GLU A 69 9.90 7.21 -22.98
CA GLU A 69 8.66 7.46 -23.73
C GLU A 69 7.73 8.30 -22.83
N GLU A 70 7.41 9.52 -23.27
CA GLU A 70 6.47 10.43 -22.62
C GLU A 70 5.05 9.85 -22.74
N GLU A 71 4.65 9.01 -21.79
CA GLU A 71 3.29 9.11 -21.27
C GLU A 71 3.34 10.32 -20.32
N GLU A 72 2.46 11.30 -20.53
CA GLU A 72 2.22 12.38 -19.57
C GLU A 72 1.71 11.75 -18.27
N ASP A 73 2.61 11.16 -17.47
CA ASP A 73 2.34 10.85 -16.07
C ASP A 73 2.06 12.21 -15.46
N GLU A 74 0.77 12.50 -15.27
CA GLU A 74 0.28 13.63 -14.49
C GLU A 74 1.16 13.66 -13.24
N GLU A 75 2.05 14.64 -13.11
CA GLU A 75 2.95 14.81 -11.96
C GLU A 75 2.04 14.96 -10.74
N VAL A 76 1.65 13.83 -10.16
CA VAL A 76 0.75 13.82 -9.02
C VAL A 76 1.54 14.46 -7.91
N ASP A 77 1.05 15.61 -7.47
CA ASP A 77 1.54 16.29 -6.28
C ASP A 77 1.78 15.24 -5.19
N ASP A 78 3.01 15.15 -4.70
CA ASP A 78 3.38 14.18 -3.66
C ASP A 78 2.42 14.26 -2.45
N GLY A 79 1.81 15.43 -2.22
CA GLY A 79 0.72 15.64 -1.26
C GLY A 79 -0.52 14.77 -1.49
N ALA A 80 -1.01 14.66 -2.73
CA ALA A 80 -2.17 13.82 -3.04
C ALA A 80 -1.89 12.32 -2.84
N ARG A 81 -0.67 11.87 -3.15
CA ARG A 81 -0.23 10.48 -2.88
C ARG A 81 -0.19 10.19 -1.39
N VAL A 82 0.29 11.15 -0.59
CA VAL A 82 0.34 11.05 0.88
C VAL A 82 -1.06 11.05 1.49
N ASP A 83 -1.99 11.84 0.97
CA ASP A 83 -3.37 11.87 1.48
C ASP A 83 -4.11 10.56 1.16
N ILE A 84 -3.98 10.02 -0.05
CA ILE A 84 -4.53 8.70 -0.36
C ILE A 84 -3.87 7.62 0.53
N LEU A 85 -2.56 7.71 0.78
CA LEU A 85 -1.88 6.79 1.70
C LEU A 85 -2.49 6.84 3.10
N LYS A 86 -2.76 8.04 3.65
CA LYS A 86 -3.41 8.17 4.97
C LYS A 86 -4.77 7.48 4.97
N ASP A 87 -5.58 7.72 3.95
CA ASP A 87 -6.92 7.13 3.85
C ASP A 87 -6.87 5.60 3.74
N VAL A 88 -5.97 5.07 2.91
CA VAL A 88 -5.83 3.63 2.71
C VAL A 88 -5.26 2.95 3.95
N VAL A 89 -4.24 3.52 4.59
CA VAL A 89 -3.70 2.99 5.86
C VAL A 89 -4.75 3.04 6.97
N ALA A 90 -5.58 4.09 7.03
CA ALA A 90 -6.68 4.17 7.99
C ALA A 90 -7.75 3.09 7.79
N SER A 91 -7.88 2.55 6.57
CA SER A 91 -8.81 1.46 6.26
C SER A 91 -8.31 0.06 6.71
N VAL A 92 -7.02 -0.07 7.02
CA VAL A 92 -6.42 -1.33 7.49
C VAL A 92 -6.56 -1.43 9.00
N ASP A 93 -7.06 -2.57 9.49
CA ASP A 93 -7.10 -2.86 10.92
C ASP A 93 -5.70 -3.18 11.46
N LEU A 94 -4.96 -2.12 11.82
CA LEU A 94 -3.59 -2.24 12.31
C LEU A 94 -3.50 -2.92 13.68
N SER A 95 -4.62 -3.04 14.42
CA SER A 95 -4.67 -3.69 15.73
C SER A 95 -4.36 -5.20 15.65
N THR A 96 -4.63 -5.82 14.50
CA THR A 96 -4.37 -7.24 14.29
C THR A 96 -2.93 -7.54 13.85
N ILE A 97 -2.10 -6.51 13.62
CA ILE A 97 -0.72 -6.67 13.17
C ILE A 97 0.21 -6.82 14.39
N SER A 98 0.85 -7.97 14.49
CA SER A 98 1.86 -8.22 15.53
C SER A 98 3.11 -7.35 15.33
N GLU A 99 3.89 -7.19 16.39
CA GLU A 99 5.15 -6.44 16.32
C GLU A 99 6.16 -7.12 15.38
N GLU A 100 6.23 -8.45 15.40
CA GLU A 100 7.11 -9.22 14.51
C GLU A 100 6.75 -9.04 13.02
N GLU A 101 5.45 -9.06 12.69
CA GLU A 101 4.96 -8.82 11.33
C GLU A 101 5.30 -7.40 10.85
N PHE A 102 5.09 -6.41 11.73
CA PHE A 102 5.41 -5.01 11.41
C PHE A 102 6.91 -4.81 11.23
N ILE A 103 7.74 -5.36 12.12
CA ILE A 103 9.21 -5.31 11.96
C ILE A 103 9.62 -5.95 10.62
N GLY A 104 9.07 -7.13 10.29
CA GLY A 104 9.34 -7.80 9.02
C GLY A 104 8.98 -6.96 7.80
N LEU A 105 7.88 -6.19 7.86
CA LEU A 105 7.54 -5.21 6.83
C LEU A 105 8.62 -4.12 6.70
N THR A 106 9.05 -3.52 7.82
CA THR A 106 10.04 -2.43 7.82
C THR A 106 11.43 -2.83 7.36
N THR A 107 11.73 -4.13 7.31
CA THR A 107 12.99 -4.66 6.80
C THR A 107 12.94 -5.04 5.32
N SER A 108 11.80 -4.87 4.64
CA SER A 108 11.65 -5.21 3.22
C SER A 108 12.30 -4.18 2.28
N ASP A 109 12.75 -4.61 1.11
CA ASP A 109 13.31 -3.71 0.09
C ASP A 109 12.29 -2.65 -0.36
N SER A 110 11.02 -3.06 -0.50
CA SER A 110 9.91 -2.14 -0.82
C SER A 110 9.75 -1.03 0.20
N TRP A 111 9.97 -1.33 1.49
CA TRP A 111 9.94 -0.31 2.54
C TRP A 111 11.09 0.68 2.41
N MET A 112 12.28 0.20 2.04
CA MET A 112 13.47 1.07 1.88
C MET A 112 13.33 2.02 0.69
N ASN A 113 12.56 1.63 -0.33
CA ASN A 113 12.26 2.46 -1.48
C ASN A 113 11.18 3.53 -1.23
N LEU A 114 10.54 3.53 -0.04
CA LEU A 114 9.57 4.57 0.31
C LEU A 114 10.25 5.90 0.64
N SER A 115 9.60 6.99 0.24
CA SER A 115 9.93 8.32 0.76
C SER A 115 9.84 8.33 2.30
N LYS A 116 10.56 9.27 2.93
CA LYS A 116 10.51 9.41 4.39
C LYS A 116 9.09 9.70 4.88
N GLU A 117 8.35 10.55 4.16
CA GLU A 117 6.99 10.93 4.53
C GLU A 117 6.03 9.75 4.50
N CYS A 118 6.08 8.89 3.47
CA CYS A 118 5.27 7.68 3.41
C CYS A 118 5.57 6.72 4.56
N ARG A 119 6.86 6.53 4.90
CA ARG A 119 7.26 5.71 6.05
C ARG A 119 6.73 6.28 7.36
N ASP A 120 6.84 7.60 7.54
CA ASP A 120 6.36 8.28 8.74
C ASP A 120 4.83 8.11 8.89
N VAL A 121 4.05 8.18 7.82
CA VAL A 121 2.59 7.93 7.85
C VAL A 121 2.29 6.52 8.37
N VAL A 122 2.92 5.49 7.80
CA VAL A 122 2.65 4.09 8.18
C VAL A 122 3.10 3.82 9.63
N VAL A 123 4.30 4.27 10.01
CA VAL A 123 4.84 4.11 11.36
C VAL A 123 3.98 4.84 12.39
N ASN A 124 3.58 6.08 12.10
CA ASN A 124 2.76 6.87 13.02
C ASN A 124 1.36 6.29 13.18
N ALA A 125 0.74 5.79 12.11
CA ALA A 125 -0.55 5.11 12.19
C ALA A 125 -0.47 3.86 13.07
N TRP A 126 0.55 3.01 12.88
CA TRP A 126 0.73 1.81 13.70
C TRP A 126 1.03 2.13 15.17
N LYS A 127 1.87 3.13 15.44
CA LYS A 127 2.14 3.62 16.80
C LYS A 127 0.90 4.21 17.46
N ALA A 128 0.13 5.02 16.74
CA ALA A 128 -1.09 5.63 17.26
C ALA A 128 -2.06 4.57 17.76
N TRP A 129 -2.23 3.48 17.01
CA TRP A 129 -3.01 2.32 17.47
C TRP A 129 -2.46 1.70 18.75
N ARG A 130 -1.15 1.44 18.83
CA ARG A 130 -0.51 0.88 20.03
C ARG A 130 -0.60 1.79 21.25
N CYS A 131 -0.65 3.10 21.06
CA CYS A 131 -0.83 4.07 22.14
C CYS A 131 -2.29 4.22 22.59
N LEU A 132 -3.28 3.80 21.80
CA LEU A 132 -4.69 3.80 22.18
C LEU A 132 -5.07 2.62 23.10
N ASP A 133 -4.22 1.59 23.18
CA ASP A 133 -4.43 0.36 23.95
C ASP A 133 -3.86 0.42 25.39
N HIS A 134 -3.50 1.62 25.89
CA HIS A 134 -2.90 1.84 27.21
C HIS A 134 -3.64 2.86 28.08
#